data_AF-A0A9D9EW62-F1
#
_entry.id   AF-A0A9D9EW62-F1
#
_cell.length_a   1.000
_cell.length_b   1.000
_cell.length_c   1.000
_cell.angle_alpha   90.00
_cell.angle_beta   90.00
_cell.angle_gamma   90.00
#
_symmetry.space_group_name_H-M   'P 1'
#
loop_
_entity.id
_entity.type
_entity.pdbx_description
1 polymer ?
#
loop_
_entity_poly.entity_id
_entity_poly.type
_entity_poly.pdbx_seq_one_letter_code
_entity_poly.pdbx_strand_id
1 'polypeptide(L)'
;MFRKLGITLVFTATLSACSYVDKYEEQVHDWEPTYCYKSLAAVQCHREPKHSDSLRLVNYYGPHPSRYDAPEPLKEPNFKAPEMVNYWVKDAEPVPRPMPHGDLTDRPWLTVEGGNERQTIGDLRMLNASGAGTRAFLRRIETGEDATARDDDGTSTQYILPDPDLTVN
;
A
#
# COMPACT_ATOMS: atom_id res chain seq x y z
N MET A 1 -42.03 -53.38 11.06
CA MET A 1 -40.97 -52.49 10.50
C MET A 1 -41.19 -51.02 10.84
N PHE A 2 -42.42 -50.48 10.75
CA PHE A 2 -42.72 -49.06 11.01
C PHE A 2 -42.27 -48.51 12.37
N ARG A 3 -42.28 -49.32 13.43
CA ARG A 3 -41.88 -48.91 14.79
C ARG A 3 -40.39 -48.56 14.91
N LYS A 4 -39.53 -49.21 14.12
CA LYS A 4 -38.08 -48.91 14.07
C LYS A 4 -37.82 -47.63 13.28
N LEU A 5 -38.58 -47.40 12.21
CA LEU A 5 -38.54 -46.21 11.36
C LEU A 5 -38.95 -44.93 12.13
N GLY A 6 -39.96 -45.03 12.99
CA GLY A 6 -40.38 -43.91 13.85
C GLY A 6 -39.30 -43.49 14.85
N ILE A 7 -38.62 -44.45 15.49
CA ILE A 7 -37.55 -44.15 16.46
C ILE A 7 -36.35 -43.48 15.76
N THR A 8 -35.95 -43.94 14.58
CA THR A 8 -34.86 -43.31 13.82
C THR A 8 -35.18 -41.89 13.36
N LEU A 9 -36.45 -41.62 13.00
CA LEU A 9 -36.88 -40.28 12.56
C LEU A 9 -36.92 -39.29 13.74
N VAL A 10 -37.42 -39.73 14.90
CA VAL A 10 -37.41 -38.91 16.12
C VAL A 10 -35.98 -38.61 16.55
N PHE A 11 -35.08 -39.60 16.52
CA PHE A 11 -33.70 -39.42 16.96
C PHE A 11 -32.92 -38.46 16.05
N THR A 12 -33.10 -38.58 14.73
CA THR A 12 -32.49 -37.66 13.75
C THR A 12 -33.05 -36.23 13.87
N ALA A 13 -34.36 -36.07 14.08
CA ALA A 13 -34.96 -34.77 14.35
C ALA A 13 -34.39 -34.12 15.62
N THR A 14 -34.26 -34.88 16.72
CA THR A 14 -33.69 -34.34 17.98
C THR A 14 -32.21 -33.99 17.88
N LEU A 15 -31.42 -34.70 17.06
CA LEU A 15 -30.02 -34.36 16.81
C LEU A 15 -29.87 -33.10 15.94
N SER A 16 -30.77 -32.87 15.00
CA SER A 16 -30.76 -31.68 14.15
C SER A 16 -31.09 -30.38 14.90
N ALA A 17 -31.85 -30.48 16.00
CA ALA A 17 -32.22 -29.34 16.85
C ALA A 17 -31.07 -28.87 17.77
N CYS A 18 -29.96 -29.62 17.85
CA CYS A 18 -28.75 -29.22 18.58
C CYS A 18 -27.73 -28.52 17.67
N SER A 19 -28.17 -27.72 16.70
CA SER A 19 -27.28 -26.78 16.01
C SER A 19 -26.85 -25.71 17.00
N TYR A 20 -25.73 -25.97 17.67
CA TYR A 20 -25.15 -25.16 18.73
C TYR A 20 -24.78 -23.78 18.16
N VAL A 21 -25.62 -22.77 18.39
CA VAL A 21 -25.22 -21.37 18.22
C VAL A 21 -24.42 -21.02 19.46
N ASP A 22 -23.18 -20.57 19.27
CA ASP A 22 -22.35 -20.16 20.40
C ASP A 22 -23.01 -18.95 21.07
N LYS A 23 -23.08 -18.93 22.41
CA LYS A 23 -23.67 -17.80 23.16
C LYS A 23 -22.96 -16.48 22.87
N TYR A 24 -21.69 -16.54 22.46
CA TYR A 24 -20.97 -15.39 21.96
C TYR A 24 -21.60 -14.85 20.67
N GLU A 25 -21.82 -15.71 19.68
CA GLU A 25 -22.41 -15.32 18.38
C GLU A 25 -23.79 -14.69 18.56
N GLU A 26 -24.58 -15.16 19.54
CA GLU A 26 -25.90 -14.59 19.86
C GLU A 26 -25.81 -13.13 20.37
N GLN A 27 -24.77 -12.77 21.12
CA GLN A 27 -24.57 -11.41 21.62
C GLN A 27 -23.98 -10.43 20.60
N VAL A 28 -23.19 -10.93 19.65
CA VAL A 28 -22.56 -10.10 18.61
C VAL A 28 -23.25 -10.19 17.25
N HIS A 29 -24.40 -10.87 17.18
CA HIS A 29 -25.18 -11.03 15.94
C HIS A 29 -25.66 -9.71 15.35
N ASP A 30 -25.95 -8.71 16.20
CA ASP A 30 -26.46 -7.41 15.78
C ASP A 30 -25.39 -6.44 15.24
N TRP A 31 -24.11 -6.82 15.32
CA TRP A 31 -22.97 -5.98 14.91
C TRP A 31 -22.53 -6.29 13.47
N GLU A 32 -21.95 -5.30 12.78
CA GLU A 32 -21.34 -5.53 11.47
C GLU A 32 -20.24 -6.60 11.58
N PRO A 33 -20.30 -7.67 10.75
CA PRO A 33 -19.33 -8.75 10.83
C PRO A 33 -17.93 -8.20 10.55
N THR A 34 -16.99 -8.54 11.44
CA THR A 34 -15.62 -8.03 11.39
C THR A 34 -14.65 -9.14 11.75
N TYR A 35 -13.74 -9.46 10.83
CA TYR A 35 -12.75 -10.53 10.95
C TYR A 35 -11.35 -9.92 11.02
N CYS A 36 -10.66 -10.10 12.15
CA CYS A 36 -9.37 -9.48 12.41
C CYS A 36 -8.24 -10.51 12.37
N TYR A 37 -7.24 -10.27 11.52
CA TYR A 37 -6.11 -11.15 11.26
C TYR A 37 -4.78 -10.51 11.63
N LYS A 38 -3.83 -11.32 12.10
CA LYS A 38 -2.47 -10.87 12.43
C LYS A 38 -1.64 -10.70 11.16
N SER A 39 -1.33 -9.47 10.77
CA SER A 39 -0.36 -9.16 9.71
C SER A 39 1.07 -9.08 10.24
N LEU A 40 2.05 -8.76 9.39
CA LEU A 40 3.46 -8.62 9.80
C LEU A 40 3.70 -7.38 10.70
N ALA A 41 2.92 -6.32 10.53
CA ALA A 41 3.13 -5.04 11.22
C ALA A 41 1.95 -4.61 12.13
N ALA A 42 0.75 -5.16 11.93
CA ALA A 42 -0.47 -4.78 12.65
C ALA A 42 -1.55 -5.86 12.61
N VAL A 43 -2.69 -5.63 13.27
CA VAL A 43 -3.91 -6.40 13.06
C VAL A 43 -4.71 -5.73 11.95
N GLN A 44 -5.12 -6.49 10.93
CA GLN A 44 -5.97 -6.02 9.83
C GLN A 44 -7.36 -6.63 9.97
N CYS A 45 -8.39 -5.78 9.95
CA CYS A 45 -9.78 -6.21 10.08
C CYS A 45 -10.52 -6.02 8.76
N HIS A 46 -11.31 -7.03 8.40
CA HIS A 46 -12.07 -7.08 7.15
C HIS A 46 -13.54 -7.37 7.46
N ARG A 47 -14.44 -6.90 6.60
CA ARG A 47 -15.88 -7.21 6.69
C ARG A 47 -16.20 -8.65 6.30
N GLU A 48 -15.41 -9.22 5.40
CA GLU A 48 -15.55 -10.59 4.91
C GLU A 48 -14.38 -11.44 5.41
N PRO A 49 -14.60 -12.75 5.61
CA PRO A 49 -13.56 -13.64 6.08
C PRO A 49 -12.53 -13.89 4.98
N LYS A 50 -11.26 -13.65 5.30
CA LYS A 50 -10.14 -13.92 4.40
C LYS A 50 -9.61 -15.33 4.62
N HIS A 51 -10.09 -16.28 3.82
CA HIS A 51 -9.74 -17.70 3.97
C HIS A 51 -8.24 -18.00 3.85
N SER A 52 -7.49 -17.21 3.05
CA SER A 52 -6.03 -17.37 2.92
C SER A 52 -5.28 -17.20 4.24
N ASP A 53 -5.83 -16.38 5.15
CA ASP A 53 -5.18 -15.98 6.40
C ASP A 53 -5.87 -16.64 7.60
N SER A 54 -6.67 -17.69 7.38
CA SER A 54 -7.44 -18.41 8.41
C SER A 54 -6.62 -18.83 9.63
N LEU A 55 -5.36 -19.24 9.43
CA LEU A 55 -4.43 -19.62 10.51
C LEU A 55 -3.95 -18.45 11.37
N ARG A 56 -4.20 -17.21 10.94
CA ARG A 56 -3.76 -15.97 11.59
C ARG A 56 -4.93 -15.17 12.16
N LEU A 57 -6.11 -15.77 12.25
CA LEU A 57 -7.29 -15.14 12.84
C LEU A 57 -7.04 -14.85 14.32
N VAL A 58 -7.21 -13.60 14.72
CA VAL A 58 -7.04 -13.14 16.11
C VAL A 58 -8.38 -13.06 16.82
N ASN A 59 -9.37 -12.44 16.15
CA ASN A 59 -10.72 -12.32 16.65
C ASN A 59 -11.72 -12.16 15.50
N TYR A 60 -12.98 -12.46 15.75
CA TYR A 60 -14.07 -12.19 14.82
C TYR A 60 -15.34 -11.76 15.57
N TYR A 61 -16.14 -10.91 14.92
CA TYR A 61 -17.48 -10.54 15.34
C TYR A 61 -18.46 -11.03 14.28
N GLY A 62 -19.54 -11.70 14.70
CA GLY A 62 -20.50 -12.34 13.80
C GLY A 62 -20.25 -13.84 13.60
N PRO A 63 -20.74 -14.44 12.50
CA PRO A 63 -20.64 -15.88 12.28
C PRO A 63 -19.21 -16.34 12.05
N HIS A 64 -18.85 -17.49 12.63
CA HIS A 64 -17.52 -18.08 12.49
C HIS A 64 -17.11 -18.24 11.00
N PRO A 65 -15.87 -17.88 10.61
CA PRO A 65 -15.43 -17.88 9.22
C PRO A 65 -15.47 -19.25 8.52
N SER A 66 -15.53 -20.36 9.27
CA SER A 66 -15.72 -21.71 8.69
C SER A 66 -17.11 -21.97 8.13
N ARG A 67 -18.08 -21.08 8.37
CA ARG A 67 -19.42 -21.17 7.78
C ARG A 67 -19.45 -20.71 6.32
N TYR A 68 -18.42 -20.00 5.88
CA TYR A 68 -18.30 -19.49 4.52
C TYR A 68 -17.50 -20.47 3.65
N ASP A 69 -17.91 -20.60 2.40
CA ASP A 69 -17.23 -21.44 1.44
C ASP A 69 -15.85 -20.84 1.11
N ALA A 70 -14.80 -21.65 1.28
CA ALA A 70 -13.47 -21.25 0.88
C ALA A 70 -13.42 -21.13 -0.65
N PRO A 71 -12.76 -20.08 -1.18
CA PRO A 71 -12.59 -19.93 -2.63
C PRO A 71 -11.83 -21.14 -3.18
N GLU A 72 -12.16 -21.53 -4.42
CA GLU A 72 -11.46 -22.61 -5.10
C GLU A 72 -9.95 -22.33 -5.13
N PRO A 73 -9.10 -23.33 -4.85
CA PRO A 73 -7.67 -23.17 -4.92
C PRO A 73 -7.27 -22.76 -6.35
N LEU A 74 -6.39 -21.78 -6.45
CA LEU A 74 -5.86 -21.35 -7.74
C LEU A 74 -5.24 -22.54 -8.46
N LYS A 75 -5.52 -22.66 -9.77
CA LYS A 75 -4.90 -23.68 -10.60
C LYS A 75 -3.39 -23.57 -10.50
N GLU A 76 -2.73 -24.69 -10.22
CA GLU A 76 -1.28 -24.74 -10.15
C GLU A 76 -0.67 -24.15 -11.44
N PRO A 77 0.19 -23.13 -11.33
CA PRO A 77 0.88 -22.61 -12.50
C PRO A 77 1.71 -23.72 -13.13
N ASN A 78 1.61 -23.85 -14.46
CA ASN A 78 2.46 -24.76 -15.21
C ASN A 78 3.85 -24.13 -15.37
N PHE A 79 4.69 -24.28 -14.35
CA PHE A 79 6.09 -23.91 -14.43
C PHE A 79 6.82 -24.93 -15.30
N LYS A 80 6.99 -24.61 -16.59
CA LYS A 80 7.98 -25.30 -17.40
C LYS A 80 9.35 -24.74 -17.05
N ALA A 81 10.28 -25.62 -16.70
CA ALA A 81 11.67 -25.22 -16.67
C ALA A 81 12.04 -24.67 -18.07
N PRO A 82 12.83 -23.58 -18.14
CA PRO A 82 13.40 -23.17 -19.42
C PRO A 82 14.21 -24.34 -20.00
N GLU A 83 14.31 -24.38 -21.33
CA GLU A 83 15.16 -25.37 -22.00
C GLU A 83 16.59 -25.30 -21.45
N MET A 84 17.24 -26.46 -21.30
CA MET A 84 18.62 -26.47 -20.84
C MET A 84 19.51 -25.77 -21.86
N VAL A 85 20.01 -24.60 -21.48
CA VAL A 85 21.01 -23.88 -22.28
C VAL A 85 22.38 -24.44 -21.94
N ASN A 86 23.00 -25.17 -22.88
CA ASN A 86 24.31 -25.83 -22.69
C ASN A 86 25.51 -24.87 -22.70
N TYR A 87 25.28 -23.57 -22.83
CA TYR A 87 26.33 -22.56 -22.81
C TYR A 87 26.02 -21.51 -21.74
N TRP A 88 27.04 -21.14 -20.99
CA TRP A 88 27.00 -19.97 -20.14
C TRP A 88 27.52 -18.79 -20.94
N VAL A 89 26.68 -17.78 -21.16
CA VAL A 89 27.16 -16.46 -21.59
C VAL A 89 27.73 -15.80 -20.36
N LYS A 90 29.05 -15.59 -20.32
CA LYS A 90 29.61 -14.65 -19.36
C LYS A 90 29.10 -13.27 -19.74
N ASP A 91 28.47 -12.59 -18.79
CA ASP A 91 28.28 -11.15 -18.91
C ASP A 91 29.65 -10.52 -19.21
N ALA A 92 29.68 -9.55 -20.13
CA ALA A 92 30.92 -8.85 -20.43
C ALA A 92 31.50 -8.30 -19.11
N GLU A 93 32.77 -8.60 -18.84
CA GLU A 93 33.44 -8.03 -17.67
C GLU A 93 33.29 -6.51 -17.72
N PRO A 94 32.97 -5.85 -16.59
CA PRO A 94 32.83 -4.41 -16.59
C PRO A 94 34.13 -3.79 -17.09
N VAL A 95 34.06 -2.98 -18.15
CA VAL A 95 35.22 -2.26 -18.68
C VAL A 95 35.85 -1.48 -17.53
N PRO A 96 37.16 -1.67 -17.24
CA PRO A 96 37.84 -0.94 -16.19
C PRO A 96 37.66 0.55 -16.41
N ARG A 97 36.95 1.21 -15.50
CA ARG A 97 36.88 2.68 -15.50
C ARG A 97 38.16 3.20 -14.87
N PRO A 98 38.79 4.25 -15.43
CA PRO A 98 39.92 4.91 -14.78
C PRO A 98 39.52 5.32 -13.36
N MET A 99 40.46 5.21 -12.42
CA MET A 99 40.24 5.65 -11.05
C MET A 99 39.88 7.14 -11.07
N PRO A 100 38.82 7.58 -10.35
CA PRO A 100 38.43 8.98 -10.32
C PRO A 100 39.60 9.82 -9.81
N HIS A 101 40.19 10.66 -10.66
CA HIS A 101 41.34 11.49 -10.33
C HIS A 101 40.91 12.77 -9.62
N GLY A 102 40.34 12.66 -8.42
CA GLY A 102 40.06 13.81 -7.53
C GLY A 102 39.12 14.90 -8.07
N ASP A 103 38.73 14.84 -9.33
CA ASP A 103 37.82 15.74 -9.98
C ASP A 103 36.39 15.29 -9.64
N LEU A 104 35.76 16.08 -8.77
CA LEU A 104 34.42 15.83 -8.25
C LEU A 104 33.33 16.38 -9.18
N THR A 105 33.70 16.97 -10.33
CA THR A 105 32.76 17.50 -11.32
C THR A 105 31.80 16.43 -11.85
N ASP A 106 32.29 15.20 -12.06
CA ASP A 106 31.47 14.04 -12.48
C ASP A 106 30.53 13.52 -11.37
N ARG A 107 30.64 14.06 -10.15
CA ARG A 107 29.93 13.59 -8.96
C ARG A 107 29.36 14.77 -8.19
N PRO A 108 28.39 15.51 -8.77
CA PRO A 108 27.86 16.72 -8.15
C PRO A 108 27.33 16.47 -6.74
N TRP A 109 26.83 15.27 -6.44
CA TRP A 109 26.36 14.90 -5.10
C TRP A 109 27.42 14.78 -4.01
N LEU A 110 28.71 14.79 -4.37
CA LEU A 110 29.85 14.82 -3.43
C LEU A 110 30.39 16.25 -3.25
N THR A 111 29.97 17.20 -4.09
CA THR A 111 30.30 18.61 -3.94
C THR A 111 29.31 19.30 -3.01
N VAL A 112 29.75 20.38 -2.35
CA VAL A 112 28.87 21.21 -1.51
C VAL A 112 27.72 21.79 -2.33
N GLU A 113 28.00 22.18 -3.57
CA GLU A 113 27.04 22.76 -4.51
C GLU A 113 25.92 21.76 -4.87
N GLY A 114 26.26 20.53 -5.28
CA GLY A 114 25.23 19.52 -5.59
C GLY A 114 24.55 18.94 -4.35
N GLY A 115 25.14 19.07 -3.17
CA GLY A 115 24.46 18.84 -1.89
C GLY A 115 23.35 19.85 -1.64
N ASN A 116 23.64 21.14 -1.84
CA ASN A 116 22.67 22.23 -1.70
C ASN A 116 21.55 22.14 -2.76
N GLU A 117 21.89 21.79 -3.99
CA GLU A 117 20.91 21.58 -5.07
C GLU A 117 19.93 20.44 -4.72
N ARG A 118 20.42 19.33 -4.16
CA ARG A 118 19.55 18.24 -3.71
C ARG A 118 18.61 18.64 -2.57
N GLN A 119 19.10 19.44 -1.62
CA GLN A 119 18.25 19.97 -0.56
C GLN A 119 17.16 20.87 -1.15
N THR A 120 17.54 21.75 -2.08
CA THR A 120 16.59 22.66 -2.74
C THR A 120 15.54 21.90 -3.55
N ILE A 121 15.94 20.86 -4.30
CA ILE A 121 15.01 19.99 -5.03
C ILE A 121 14.08 19.23 -4.05
N GLY A 122 14.61 18.78 -2.92
CA GLY A 122 13.84 18.15 -1.85
C GLY A 122 12.79 19.08 -1.27
N ASP A 123 13.18 20.30 -0.92
CA ASP A 123 12.32 21.34 -0.36
C ASP A 123 11.24 21.77 -1.36
N LEU A 124 11.61 21.95 -2.64
CA LEU A 124 10.65 22.23 -3.71
C LEU A 124 9.65 21.09 -3.91
N ARG A 125 10.10 19.84 -3.84
CA ARG A 125 9.21 18.68 -3.94
C ARG A 125 8.26 18.62 -2.75
N MET A 126 8.74 18.95 -1.56
CA MET A 126 7.94 18.98 -0.34
C MET A 126 6.91 20.12 -0.37
N LEU A 127 7.31 21.31 -0.84
CA LEU A 127 6.44 22.46 -1.04
C LEU A 127 5.36 22.17 -2.08
N ASN A 128 5.72 21.55 -3.22
CA ASN A 128 4.76 21.11 -4.24
C ASN A 128 3.79 20.04 -3.74
N ALA A 129 4.23 19.17 -2.83
CA ALA A 129 3.36 18.17 -2.20
C ALA A 129 2.50 18.75 -1.06
N SER A 130 2.78 19.97 -0.60
CA SER A 130 2.05 20.65 0.47
C SER A 130 0.84 21.43 -0.05
N GLY A 131 -0.14 21.67 0.83
CA GLY A 131 -1.30 22.50 0.50
C GLY A 131 -0.97 23.97 0.15
N ALA A 132 0.22 24.47 0.51
CA ALA A 132 0.70 25.77 0.05
C ALA A 132 1.10 25.73 -1.44
N GLY A 133 1.80 24.68 -1.87
CA GLY A 133 2.17 24.47 -3.28
C GLY A 133 0.95 24.29 -4.18
N THR A 134 -0.05 23.54 -3.74
CA THR A 134 -1.31 23.39 -4.50
C THR A 134 -2.03 24.72 -4.67
N ARG A 135 -2.08 25.57 -3.63
CA ARG A 135 -2.72 26.91 -3.72
C ARG A 135 -1.96 27.85 -4.65
N ALA A 136 -0.63 27.83 -4.61
CA ALA A 136 0.21 28.61 -5.52
C ALA A 136 0.04 28.15 -6.98
N PHE A 137 -0.04 26.84 -7.21
CA PHE A 137 -0.31 26.26 -8.52
C PHE A 137 -1.69 26.63 -9.08
N LEU A 138 -2.75 26.52 -8.27
CA LEU A 138 -4.10 26.89 -8.69
C LEU A 138 -4.20 28.39 -9.01
N ARG A 139 -3.56 29.26 -8.23
CA ARG A 139 -3.46 30.70 -8.53
C ARG A 139 -2.78 30.95 -9.88
N ARG A 140 -1.72 30.20 -10.21
CA ARG A 140 -1.02 30.33 -11.49
C ARG A 140 -1.90 29.93 -12.69
N ILE A 141 -2.72 28.88 -12.54
CA ILE A 141 -3.70 28.50 -13.57
C ILE A 141 -4.73 29.62 -13.76
N GLU A 142 -5.16 30.25 -12.67
CA GLU A 142 -6.12 31.35 -12.70
C GLU A 142 -5.55 32.63 -13.34
N THR A 143 -4.26 32.94 -13.09
CA THR A 143 -3.59 34.12 -13.67
C THR A 143 -3.03 33.89 -15.08
N GLY A 144 -2.91 32.64 -15.53
CA GLY A 144 -2.42 32.31 -16.87
C GLY A 144 -0.93 32.57 -17.08
N GLU A 145 -0.14 32.67 -16.01
CA GLU A 145 1.30 32.92 -16.10
C GLU A 145 2.07 31.64 -16.41
N ASP A 146 2.59 31.53 -17.64
CA ASP A 146 3.46 30.44 -18.06
C ASP A 146 4.84 30.54 -17.38
N ALA A 147 5.33 29.41 -16.84
CA ALA A 147 6.63 29.32 -16.17
C ALA A 147 7.86 29.45 -17.10
N THR A 148 7.66 29.81 -18.37
CA THR A 148 8.72 29.88 -19.39
C THR A 148 8.99 31.28 -19.91
N ALA A 149 8.50 32.35 -19.26
CA ALA A 149 9.06 33.68 -19.46
C ALA A 149 10.48 33.72 -18.86
N ARG A 150 11.44 33.19 -19.62
CA ARG A 150 12.87 33.34 -19.39
C ARG A 150 13.21 34.73 -19.89
N ASP A 151 13.24 35.71 -18.99
CA ASP A 151 13.82 37.01 -19.29
C ASP A 151 15.32 36.79 -19.55
N ASP A 152 15.74 37.04 -20.79
CA ASP A 152 17.13 36.98 -21.27
C ASP A 152 17.99 38.17 -20.80
N ASP A 153 17.67 38.77 -19.65
CA ASP A 153 18.53 39.77 -19.02
C ASP A 153 18.95 39.26 -17.65
N GLY A 154 20.25 39.00 -17.50
CA GLY A 154 20.88 38.29 -16.39
C GLY A 154 20.87 39.03 -15.06
N THR A 155 19.72 39.54 -14.63
CA THR A 155 19.51 40.17 -13.34
C THR A 155 18.47 39.38 -12.57
N SER A 156 18.97 38.46 -11.74
CA SER A 156 18.21 37.78 -10.68
C SER A 156 17.48 38.82 -9.82
N THR A 157 16.21 39.09 -10.13
CA THR A 157 15.31 39.73 -9.19
C THR A 157 14.71 38.62 -8.33
N GLN A 158 15.35 38.36 -7.19
CA GLN A 158 14.71 37.69 -6.07
C GLN A 158 13.53 38.56 -5.62
N TYR A 159 12.33 38.25 -6.10
CA TYR A 159 11.11 38.75 -5.46
C TYR A 159 10.87 37.96 -4.18
N ILE A 160 11.57 38.36 -3.12
CA ILE A 160 11.11 38.11 -1.76
C ILE A 160 9.89 39.02 -1.56
N LEU A 161 8.69 38.49 -1.82
CA LEU A 161 7.46 39.18 -1.42
C LEU A 161 7.25 39.02 0.10
N PRO A 162 6.89 40.10 0.81
CA PRO A 162 6.73 40.09 2.27
C PRO A 162 5.46 39.35 2.70
N ASP A 163 5.52 38.77 3.90
CA ASP A 163 4.38 38.21 4.63
C ASP A 163 3.24 39.22 4.74
N PRO A 164 1.99 38.88 4.37
CA PRO A 164 0.87 39.80 4.48
C PRO A 164 0.25 39.90 5.89
N ASP A 165 0.83 39.28 6.93
CA ASP A 165 0.20 39.20 8.27
C ASP A 165 0.68 40.25 9.29
N LEU A 166 1.25 41.36 8.83
CA LEU A 166 1.57 42.50 9.69
C LEU A 166 0.93 43.78 9.16
N THR A 167 -0.38 43.92 9.33
CA THR A 167 -1.03 45.19 9.72
C THR A 167 -2.52 44.96 10.03
N VAL A 168 -2.92 45.23 11.27
CA VAL A 168 -4.01 46.15 11.71
C VAL A 168 -4.43 45.73 13.14
N ASN A 169 -3.97 46.52 14.11
CA ASN A 169 -4.79 46.98 15.23
C ASN A 169 -5.49 48.27 14.78
#